data_AF-A0A2E1V1T0-F1
#
_entry.id   AF-A0A2E1V1T0-F1
#
_cell.length_a   1.000
_cell.length_b   1.000
_cell.length_c   1.000
_cell.angle_alpha   90.00
_cell.angle_beta   90.00
_cell.angle_gamma   90.00
#
_symmetry.space_group_name_H-M   'P 1'
#
loop_
_entity.id
_entity.type
_entity.pdbx_description
1 polymer ?
#
loop_
_entity_poly.entity_id
_entity_poly.type
_entity_poly.pdbx_seq_one_letter_code
_entity_poly.pdbx_strand_id
1 'polypeptide(L)'
;MPQTSAELREMVERATPEQRLALAKAGITLAVLQEKLRMGFTNEEVATVLATDESDEVITEAYELWRQRLEQFTETLNDEGQLNDDGSFDEE
;
A
#
# COMPACT_ATOMS: atom_id res chain seq x y z
N MET A 1 18.82 11.61 0.41
CA MET A 1 19.95 10.83 0.95
C MET A 1 19.44 9.43 1.24
N PRO A 2 20.00 8.34 0.67
CA PRO A 2 19.53 7.00 1.02
C PRO A 2 20.03 6.66 2.43
N GLN A 3 19.12 6.36 3.36
CA GLN A 3 19.46 5.84 4.67
C GLN A 3 20.02 4.43 4.51
N THR A 4 21.14 4.14 5.16
CA THR A 4 21.74 2.81 5.13
C THR A 4 20.88 1.82 5.94
N SER A 5 20.90 0.54 5.58
CA SER A 5 20.14 -0.51 6.29
C SER A 5 20.48 -0.60 7.79
N ALA A 6 21.67 -0.16 8.18
CA ALA A 6 22.09 -0.04 9.58
C ALA A 6 21.37 1.08 10.33
N GLU A 7 21.21 2.25 9.71
CA GLU A 7 20.49 3.40 10.30
C GLU A 7 19.00 3.10 10.45
N LEU A 8 18.39 2.42 9.47
CA LEU A 8 17.00 1.97 9.56
C LEU A 8 16.81 0.98 10.73
N ARG A 9 17.77 0.07 10.93
CA ARG A 9 17.74 -0.90 12.03
C ARG A 9 17.85 -0.22 13.40
N GLU A 10 18.75 0.75 13.54
CA GLU A 10 18.91 1.55 14.76
C GLU A 10 17.65 2.40 15.06
N MET A 11 17.00 2.95 14.03
CA MET A 11 15.72 3.66 14.17
C MET A 11 14.59 2.73 14.62
N VAL A 12 14.50 1.51 14.09
CA VAL A 12 13.51 0.50 14.51
C VAL A 12 13.76 0.03 15.94
N GLU A 13 15.01 -0.14 16.34
CA GLU A 13 15.39 -0.56 17.69
C GLU A 13 15.08 0.52 18.75
N ARG A 14 15.16 1.81 18.38
CA ARG A 14 14.80 2.95 19.25
C ARG A 14 13.33 3.33 19.19
N ALA A 15 12.57 2.82 18.22
CA ALA A 15 11.16 3.15 18.05
C ALA A 15 10.29 2.54 19.17
N THR A 16 9.28 3.29 19.60
CA THR A 16 8.26 2.77 20.51
C THR A 16 7.51 1.59 19.87
N PRO A 17 6.85 0.73 20.65
CA PRO A 17 6.02 -0.35 20.10
C PRO A 17 4.99 0.14 19.07
N GLU A 18 4.37 1.30 19.30
CA GLU A 18 3.39 1.91 18.41
C GLU A 18 4.03 2.36 17.10
N GLN A 19 5.22 2.94 17.15
CA GLN A 19 5.98 3.36 15.97
C GLN A 19 6.44 2.16 15.15
N ARG A 20 6.88 1.07 15.81
CA ARG A 20 7.21 -0.19 15.14
C ARG A 20 5.99 -0.83 14.48
N LEU A 21 4.85 -0.81 15.15
CA LEU A 21 3.59 -1.29 14.59
C LEU A 21 3.16 -0.45 13.39
N ALA A 22 3.26 0.87 13.47
CA ALA A 22 2.97 1.77 12.35
C ALA A 22 3.89 1.51 11.15
N LEU A 23 5.19 1.31 11.40
CA LEU A 23 6.17 1.00 10.36
C LEU A 23 5.90 -0.37 9.71
N ALA A 24 5.56 -1.38 10.51
CA ALA A 24 5.19 -2.71 10.00
C ALA A 24 3.93 -2.63 9.11
N LYS A 25 2.90 -1.89 9.56
CA LYS A 25 1.69 -1.65 8.76
C LYS A 25 1.99 -0.93 7.45
N ALA A 26 2.87 0.07 7.48
CA ALA A 26 3.31 0.79 6.28
C ALA A 26 4.07 -0.14 5.32
N GLY A 27 4.98 -0.97 5.83
CA GLY A 27 5.72 -1.95 5.03
C GLY A 27 4.82 -3.00 4.37
N ILE A 28 3.83 -3.53 5.10
CA ILE A 28 2.84 -4.47 4.55
C ILE A 28 2.00 -3.78 3.46
N THR A 29 1.52 -2.56 3.72
CA THR A 29 0.77 -1.78 2.73
C THR A 29 1.58 -1.58 1.45
N LEU A 30 2.85 -1.22 1.57
CA LEU A 30 3.74 -1.04 0.41
C LEU A 30 3.97 -2.35 -0.36
N ALA A 31 4.13 -3.48 0.34
CA ALA A 31 4.29 -4.78 -0.32
C ALA A 31 3.04 -5.18 -1.10
N VAL A 32 1.85 -4.96 -0.53
CA VAL A 32 0.56 -5.19 -1.21
C VAL A 32 0.43 -4.31 -2.46
N LEU A 33 0.84 -3.04 -2.37
CA LEU A 33 0.83 -2.10 -3.49
C LEU A 33 1.82 -2.48 -4.60
N GLN A 34 3.03 -2.91 -4.24
CA GLN A 34 4.00 -3.41 -5.22
C GLN A 34 3.50 -4.67 -5.93
N GLU A 35 2.84 -5.57 -5.17
CA GLU A 35 2.28 -6.80 -5.73
C GLU A 35 1.07 -6.52 -6.62
N LYS A 36 0.23 -5.53 -6.26
CA LYS A 36 -0.86 -5.00 -7.11
C LYS A 36 -0.30 -4.61 -8.49
N LEU A 37 0.71 -3.74 -8.51
CA LEU A 37 1.36 -3.28 -9.75
C LEU A 37 1.97 -4.45 -10.54
N ARG A 38 2.57 -5.43 -9.85
CA ARG A 38 3.18 -6.60 -10.49
C ARG A 38 2.17 -7.55 -11.12
N MET A 39 1.01 -7.73 -10.49
CA MET A 39 -0.02 -8.67 -10.94
C MET A 39 -1.08 -8.02 -11.85
N GLY A 40 -1.15 -6.69 -11.89
CA GLY A 40 -2.16 -5.96 -12.65
C GLY A 40 -3.55 -5.97 -12.01
N PHE A 41 -3.61 -6.08 -10.68
CA PHE A 41 -4.89 -5.97 -9.97
C PHE A 41 -5.36 -4.53 -9.93
N THR A 42 -6.67 -4.32 -9.99
CA THR A 42 -7.27 -2.98 -9.84
C THR A 42 -7.31 -2.54 -8.38
N ASN A 43 -7.51 -1.23 -8.14
CA ASN A 43 -7.74 -0.74 -6.77
C ASN A 43 -8.96 -1.42 -6.11
N GLU A 44 -10.00 -1.72 -6.89
CA GLU A 44 -11.21 -2.37 -6.40
C GLU A 44 -10.93 -3.79 -5.91
N GLU A 45 -10.20 -4.59 -6.70
CA GLU A 45 -9.87 -5.98 -6.35
C GLU A 45 -9.04 -6.06 -5.07
N VAL A 46 -8.03 -5.19 -4.93
CA VAL A 46 -7.20 -5.14 -3.73
C VAL A 46 -7.99 -4.64 -2.53
N ALA A 47 -8.83 -3.61 -2.70
CA ALA A 47 -9.68 -3.11 -1.63
C ALA A 47 -10.66 -4.17 -1.15
N THR A 48 -11.24 -4.98 -2.04
CA THR A 48 -12.10 -6.11 -1.69
C THR A 48 -11.35 -7.13 -0.84
N VAL A 49 -10.17 -7.57 -1.26
CA VAL A 49 -9.38 -8.56 -0.51
C VAL A 49 -8.99 -8.02 0.87
N LEU A 50 -8.57 -6.76 0.98
CA LEU A 50 -8.16 -6.14 2.25
C LEU A 50 -9.33 -5.84 3.19
N ALA A 51 -10.55 -5.76 2.66
CA ALA A 51 -11.77 -5.53 3.43
C ALA A 51 -12.54 -6.82 3.73
N THR A 52 -12.07 -7.97 3.22
CA THR A 52 -12.68 -9.27 3.49
C THR A 52 -12.23 -9.77 4.86
N ASP A 53 -13.18 -10.15 5.70
CA ASP A 53 -12.92 -10.69 7.03
C ASP A 53 -12.69 -12.21 7.01
N GLU A 54 -12.57 -12.81 8.20
CA GLU A 54 -12.36 -14.26 8.35
C GLU A 54 -13.57 -15.13 7.95
N SER A 55 -14.73 -14.52 7.72
CA SER A 55 -15.98 -15.16 7.29
C SER A 55 -16.21 -15.01 5.78
N ASP A 56 -15.22 -14.53 5.04
CA ASP A 56 -15.32 -14.16 3.61
C ASP A 56 -16.36 -13.05 3.34
N GLU A 57 -16.72 -12.24 4.34
CA GLU A 57 -17.63 -11.10 4.16
C GLU A 57 -16.84 -9.80 3.96
N VAL A 58 -17.29 -8.97 3.01
CA VAL A 58 -16.66 -7.67 2.73
C VAL A 58 -17.21 -6.62 3.70
N ILE A 59 -16.34 -6.07 4.54
CA ILE A 59 -16.67 -4.96 5.42
C ILE A 59 -16.66 -3.66 4.61
N THR A 60 -17.84 -3.11 4.30
CA THR A 60 -18.01 -1.93 3.44
C THR A 60 -17.16 -0.73 3.87
N GLU A 61 -17.12 -0.44 5.17
CA GLU A 61 -16.34 0.70 5.71
C GLU A 61 -14.83 0.54 5.47
N ALA A 62 -14.33 -0.70 5.62
CA ALA A 62 -12.94 -1.02 5.35
C ALA A 62 -12.65 -0.95 3.84
N TYR A 63 -13.58 -1.42 3.00
CA TYR A 63 -13.46 -1.35 1.54
C TYR A 63 -13.31 0.10 1.06
N GLU A 64 -14.19 1.00 1.51
CA GLU A 64 -14.13 2.41 1.11
C GLU A 64 -12.83 3.08 1.57
N LEU A 65 -12.38 2.77 2.79
CA LEU A 65 -11.12 3.29 3.33
C LEU A 65 -9.91 2.81 2.52
N TRP A 66 -9.87 1.52 2.18
CA TRP A 66 -8.79 0.96 1.37
C TRP A 66 -8.81 1.53 -0.04
N ARG A 67 -9.98 1.57 -0.69
CA ARG A 67 -10.14 2.15 -2.04
C ARG A 67 -9.59 3.58 -2.11
N GLN A 68 -9.99 4.46 -1.19
CA GLN A 68 -9.48 5.84 -1.13
C GLN A 68 -7.97 5.91 -0.93
N ARG A 69 -7.42 5.03 -0.10
CA ARG A 69 -5.98 5.01 0.18
C ARG A 69 -5.16 4.51 -1.01
N LEU A 70 -5.69 3.54 -1.76
CA LEU A 70 -5.07 3.03 -2.97
C LEU A 70 -5.17 4.04 -4.13
N GLU A 71 -6.28 4.77 -4.24
CA GLU A 71 -6.46 5.90 -5.18
C GLU A 71 -5.42 7.00 -4.90
N GLN A 72 -5.32 7.49 -3.67
CA GLN A 72 -4.33 8.50 -3.27
C GLN A 72 -2.89 8.06 -3.55
N PHE A 73 -2.59 6.78 -3.35
CA PHE A 73 -1.27 6.24 -3.65
C PHE A 73 -0.99 6.20 -5.16
N THR A 74 -1.97 5.77 -5.96
CA THR A 74 -1.86 5.76 -7.42
C THR A 74 -1.67 7.19 -7.96
N GLU A 75 -2.41 8.16 -7.43
CA GLU A 75 -2.23 9.59 -7.74
C GLU A 75 -0.83 10.08 -7.36
N THR A 76 -0.31 9.70 -6.18
CA THR A 76 1.03 10.09 -5.74
C THR A 76 2.12 9.49 -6.64
N LEU A 77 1.93 8.26 -7.14
CA LEU A 77 2.84 7.67 -8.13
C LEU A 77 2.71 8.36 -9.50
N ASN A 78 1.52 8.79 -9.88
CA ASN A 78 1.26 9.48 -11.15
C ASN A 78 1.87 10.87 -11.24
N ASP A 79 1.91 11.59 -10.12
CA ASP A 79 2.63 12.87 -10.03
C ASP A 79 4.15 12.70 -10.27
N GLU A 80 4.68 11.46 -10.17
CA GLU A 80 6.05 11.09 -10.55
C GLU A 80 6.16 10.38 -11.91
N GLY A 81 5.03 10.03 -12.56
CA GLY A 81 4.96 9.57 -13.95
C GLY A 81 3.99 8.39 -14.23
N GLN A 82 2.90 8.68 -14.95
CA GLN A 82 2.17 7.81 -15.90
C GLN A 82 1.81 6.37 -15.44
N LEU A 83 1.02 6.17 -14.39
CA LEU A 83 0.42 4.87 -14.04
C LEU A 83 -1.12 4.90 -14.01
N ASN A 84 -1.75 4.00 -14.75
CA ASN A 84 -3.19 3.79 -14.67
C ASN A 84 -3.56 2.93 -13.44
N ASP A 85 -4.86 2.87 -13.10
CA ASP A 85 -5.36 2.13 -11.92
C ASP A 85 -5.01 0.62 -11.94
N ASP A 86 -4.85 0.04 -13.13
CA ASP A 86 -4.43 -1.34 -13.34
C ASP A 86 -2.90 -1.54 -13.24
N GLY A 87 -2.13 -0.48 -12.94
CA GLY A 87 -0.67 -0.52 -12.90
C GLY A 87 0.00 -0.53 -14.27
N SER A 88 -0.75 -0.34 -15.36
CA SER A 88 -0.17 -0.09 -16.68
C SER A 88 0.43 1.31 -16.75
N PHE A 89 1.43 1.50 -17.60
CA PHE A 89 1.96 2.83 -17.89
C PHE A 89 1.12 3.49 -18.99
N ASP A 90 0.95 4.81 -18.90
CA ASP A 90 0.30 5.58 -19.98
C ASP A 90 1.22 5.56 -21.22
N GLU A 91 0.84 4.77 -22.23
CA GLU A 91 1.51 4.77 -23.54
C GLU A 91 1.08 6.05 -24.30
N GLU A 92 2.00 7.01 -24.47
CA GLU A 92 1.82 8.19 -25.34
C GLU A 92 1.29 7.85 -26.75
#